data_AF-A0A1D2NE92-F1
#
_entry.id   AF-A0A1D2NE92-F1
#
_cell.length_a   1.000
_cell.length_b   1.000
_cell.length_c   1.000
_cell.angle_alpha   90.00
_cell.angle_beta   90.00
_cell.angle_gamma   90.00
#
_symmetry.space_group_name_H-M   'P 1'
#
loop_
_entity.id
_entity.type
_entity.pdbx_description
1 polymer ?
#
loop_
_entity_poly.entity_id
_entity_poly.type
_entity_poly.pdbx_seq_one_letter_code
_entity_poly.pdbx_strand_id
1 'polypeptide(L)'
;MNIRNCVVVLRGLKTLKIKTGVVKRYTKEKQSYEKEASQQRAKIEKFKQEGKDEHFMRQQDGCLKESEMMVPEVQRQLLKGYEELKAIVEEQKGELGQTGEYKTAVQILDDAKAHLPDEST
;
A
#
# COMPACT_ATOMS: atom_id res chain seq x y z
N MET A 1 26.54 11.36 25.31
CA MET A 1 25.50 10.45 24.78
C MET A 1 25.74 9.07 25.40
N ASN A 2 24.81 8.55 26.21
CA ASN A 2 25.05 7.34 27.01
C ASN A 2 24.76 6.07 26.19
N ILE A 3 25.46 4.96 26.43
CA ILE A 3 25.38 3.73 25.62
C ILE A 3 23.94 3.21 25.50
N ARG A 4 23.15 3.30 26.58
CA ARG A 4 21.71 2.96 26.56
C ARG A 4 20.91 3.77 25.53
N ASN A 5 21.20 5.07 25.39
CA ASN A 5 20.50 5.93 24.43
C ASN A 5 20.86 5.55 22.98
N CYS A 6 22.11 5.17 22.72
CA CYS A 6 22.56 4.72 21.41
C CYS A 6 21.84 3.43 20.95
N VAL A 7 21.65 2.47 21.86
CA VAL A 7 20.96 1.20 21.56
C VAL A 7 19.47 1.42 21.27
N VAL A 8 18.82 2.33 21.99
CA VAL A 8 17.40 2.68 21.78
C VAL A 8 17.21 3.33 20.41
N VAL A 9 18.04 4.32 20.07
CA VAL A 9 18.03 5.00 18.76
C VAL A 9 18.25 4.02 17.60
N LEU A 10 19.23 3.12 17.70
CA LEU A 10 19.50 2.12 16.65
C LEU A 10 18.33 1.14 16.45
N ARG A 11 17.66 0.74 17.53
CA ARG A 11 16.45 -0.10 17.44
C ARG A 11 15.31 0.65 16.77
N GLY A 12 15.07 1.90 17.15
CA GLY A 12 14.04 2.75 16.56
C GLY A 12 14.23 2.92 15.05
N LEU A 13 15.45 3.25 14.62
CA LEU A 13 15.79 3.38 13.19
C LEU A 13 15.54 2.09 12.39
N LYS A 14 15.91 0.93 12.95
CA LYS A 14 15.67 -0.36 12.29
C LYS A 14 14.17 -0.64 12.15
N THR A 15 13.39 -0.44 13.21
CA THR A 15 11.94 -0.63 13.19
C THR A 15 11.27 0.29 12.19
N LEU A 16 11.66 1.57 12.19
CA LEU A 16 11.14 2.59 11.29
C LEU A 16 11.39 2.24 9.82
N LYS A 17 12.60 1.80 9.49
CA LYS A 17 12.97 1.36 8.13
C LYS A 17 12.15 0.14 7.68
N ILE A 18 11.95 -0.84 8.56
CA ILE A 18 11.17 -2.05 8.26
C ILE A 18 9.71 -1.67 7.98
N LYS A 19 9.08 -0.91 8.88
CA LYS A 19 7.66 -0.54 8.76
C LYS A 19 7.41 0.41 7.59
N THR A 20 8.34 1.32 7.31
CA THR A 20 8.33 2.13 6.07
C THR A 20 8.35 1.25 4.81
N GLY A 21 9.18 0.21 4.80
CA GLY A 21 9.24 -0.74 3.67
C GLY A 21 7.94 -1.52 3.48
N VAL A 22 7.27 -1.89 4.57
CA VAL A 22 5.96 -2.57 4.54
C VAL A 22 4.90 -1.69 3.87
N VAL A 23 4.74 -0.44 4.34
CA VAL A 23 3.77 0.51 3.76
C VAL A 23 4.08 0.75 2.28
N LYS A 24 5.34 1.05 1.95
CA LYS A 24 5.77 1.28 0.56
C LYS A 24 5.44 0.10 -0.37
N ARG A 25 5.61 -1.14 0.10
CA ARG A 25 5.30 -2.34 -0.68
C ARG A 25 3.80 -2.44 -0.93
N TYR A 26 2.98 -2.35 0.11
CA TYR A 26 1.53 -2.46 -0.03
C TYR A 26 0.92 -1.34 -0.88
N THR A 27 1.45 -0.11 -0.80
CA THR A 27 1.04 0.98 -1.69
C THR A 27 1.26 0.62 -3.16
N LYS A 28 2.45 0.10 -3.50
CA LYS A 28 2.77 -0.32 -4.88
C LYS A 28 1.95 -1.52 -5.34
N GLU A 29 1.74 -2.48 -4.44
CA GLU A 29 0.97 -3.69 -4.71
C GLU A 29 -0.50 -3.33 -5.03
N LYS A 30 -1.10 -2.45 -4.23
CA LYS A 30 -2.45 -1.92 -4.49
C LYS A 30 -2.53 -1.24 -5.86
N GLN A 31 -1.60 -0.35 -6.17
CA GLN A 31 -1.54 0.32 -7.47
C GLN A 31 -1.40 -0.67 -8.64
N SER A 32 -0.63 -1.75 -8.47
CA SER A 32 -0.46 -2.79 -9.48
C SER A 32 -1.78 -3.51 -9.76
N TYR A 33 -2.46 -3.97 -8.71
CA TYR A 33 -3.75 -4.66 -8.86
C TYR A 33 -4.86 -3.76 -9.41
N GLU A 34 -4.92 -2.50 -8.98
CA GLU A 34 -5.86 -1.51 -9.54
C GLU A 34 -5.61 -1.27 -11.03
N LYS A 35 -4.34 -1.17 -11.43
CA LYS A 35 -3.95 -1.01 -12.84
C LYS A 35 -4.31 -2.25 -13.66
N GLU A 36 -4.03 -3.45 -13.16
CA GLU A 36 -4.38 -4.71 -13.83
C GLU A 36 -5.89 -4.84 -14.03
N ALA A 37 -6.68 -4.60 -12.97
CA ALA A 37 -8.14 -4.63 -13.06
C ALA A 37 -8.66 -3.59 -14.07
N SER A 38 -8.12 -2.37 -14.07
CA SER A 38 -8.48 -1.33 -15.03
C SER A 38 -8.17 -1.73 -16.49
N GLN A 39 -6.99 -2.30 -16.74
CA GLN A 39 -6.60 -2.79 -18.06
C GLN A 39 -7.50 -3.93 -18.55
N GLN A 40 -7.84 -4.87 -17.66
CA GLN A 40 -8.75 -5.96 -17.97
C GLN A 40 -10.16 -5.46 -18.26
N ARG A 41 -10.70 -4.51 -17.48
CA ARG A 41 -11.99 -3.85 -17.78
C ARG A 41 -11.99 -3.22 -19.16
N ALA A 42 -10.96 -2.45 -19.49
CA ALA A 42 -10.86 -1.79 -20.79
C ALA A 42 -10.79 -2.81 -21.94
N LYS A 43 -10.14 -3.96 -21.71
CA LYS A 43 -10.06 -5.05 -22.68
C LYS A 43 -11.41 -5.76 -22.86
N ILE A 44 -12.13 -6.02 -21.77
CA ILE A 44 -13.49 -6.58 -21.77
C ILE A 44 -14.44 -5.66 -22.54
N GLU A 45 -14.35 -4.35 -22.34
CA GLU A 45 -15.19 -3.39 -23.06
C GLU A 45 -14.93 -3.40 -24.57
N LYS A 46 -13.67 -3.51 -24.99
CA LYS A 46 -13.32 -3.70 -26.42
C LYS A 46 -13.91 -5.00 -26.96
N PHE A 47 -13.83 -6.10 -26.19
CA PHE A 47 -14.40 -7.38 -26.61
C PHE A 47 -15.92 -7.37 -26.72
N LYS A 48 -16.62 -6.58 -25.91
CA LYS A 48 -18.05 -6.32 -26.08
C LYS A 48 -18.34 -5.62 -27.40
N GLN A 49 -17.56 -4.59 -27.74
CA GLN A 49 -17.71 -3.84 -29.00
C GLN A 49 -17.39 -4.69 -30.24
N GLU A 50 -16.41 -5.61 -30.11
CA GLU A 50 -16.07 -6.58 -31.16
C GLU A 50 -17.09 -7.71 -31.31
N GLY A 51 -18.10 -7.80 -30.43
CA GLY A 51 -19.13 -8.83 -30.49
C GLY A 51 -18.60 -10.25 -30.22
N LYS A 52 -17.62 -10.39 -29.30
CA LYS A 52 -17.14 -11.72 -28.87
C LYS A 52 -18.27 -12.54 -28.26
N ASP A 53 -18.16 -13.86 -28.35
CA ASP A 53 -19.18 -14.77 -27.85
C ASP A 53 -19.27 -14.78 -26.31
N GLU A 54 -20.42 -15.20 -25.80
CA GLU A 54 -20.72 -15.20 -24.36
C GLU A 54 -19.80 -16.10 -23.54
N HIS A 55 -19.30 -17.21 -24.10
CA HIS A 55 -18.40 -18.09 -23.38
C HIS A 55 -17.05 -17.39 -23.15
N PHE A 56 -16.52 -16.75 -24.19
CA PHE A 56 -15.32 -15.93 -24.08
C PHE A 56 -15.50 -14.76 -23.08
N MET A 57 -16.63 -14.04 -23.17
CA MET A 57 -16.91 -12.92 -22.26
C MET A 57 -16.98 -13.37 -20.79
N ARG A 58 -17.65 -14.50 -20.50
CA ARG A 58 -17.71 -15.07 -19.15
C ARG A 58 -16.33 -15.44 -18.59
N GLN A 59 -15.44 -15.96 -19.45
CA GLN A 59 -14.07 -16.25 -19.04
C GLN A 59 -13.31 -14.98 -18.66
N GLN A 60 -13.43 -13.93 -19.47
CA GLN A 60 -12.76 -12.65 -19.18
C GLN A 60 -13.32 -12.00 -17.90
N ASP A 61 -14.63 -12.04 -17.68
CA ASP A 61 -15.25 -11.55 -16.43
C ASP A 61 -14.78 -12.33 -15.20
N GLY A 62 -14.50 -13.64 -15.34
CA GLY A 62 -13.88 -14.46 -14.29
C GLY A 62 -12.48 -13.95 -13.93
N CYS A 63 -11.63 -13.74 -14.92
CA CYS A 63 -10.29 -13.18 -14.72
C CYS A 63 -10.34 -11.78 -14.09
N LEU A 64 -11.29 -10.92 -14.51
CA LEU A 64 -11.48 -9.60 -13.90
C LEU A 64 -11.81 -9.71 -12.41
N LYS A 65 -12.76 -10.58 -12.04
CA LYS A 65 -13.12 -10.79 -10.64
C LYS A 65 -11.94 -11.27 -9.81
N GLU A 66 -11.11 -12.17 -10.33
CA GLU A 66 -9.89 -12.62 -9.64
C GLU A 66 -8.94 -11.47 -9.31
N SER A 67 -8.70 -10.58 -10.28
CA SER A 67 -7.88 -9.38 -10.06
C SER A 67 -8.52 -8.39 -9.10
N GLU A 68 -9.85 -8.20 -9.15
CA GLU A 68 -10.58 -7.30 -8.25
C GLU A 68 -10.60 -7.80 -6.80
N MET A 69 -10.74 -9.10 -6.58
CA MET A 69 -10.81 -9.69 -5.24
C MET A 69 -9.52 -9.48 -4.43
N MET A 70 -8.39 -9.21 -5.08
CA MET A 70 -7.12 -8.95 -4.40
C MET A 70 -7.02 -7.53 -3.83
N VAL A 71 -7.68 -6.55 -4.46
CA VAL A 71 -7.57 -5.13 -4.06
C VAL A 71 -8.02 -4.89 -2.61
N PRO A 72 -9.16 -5.43 -2.13
CA PRO A 72 -9.59 -5.22 -0.74
C PRO A 72 -8.64 -5.79 0.31
N GLU A 73 -8.02 -6.95 0.05
CA GLU A 73 -7.08 -7.55 1.01
C GLU A 73 -5.81 -6.70 1.14
N VAL A 74 -5.23 -6.31 0.02
CA VAL A 74 -4.03 -5.45 0.01
C VAL A 74 -4.34 -4.09 0.64
N GLN A 75 -5.54 -3.55 0.43
CA GLN A 75 -6.00 -2.31 1.06
C GLN A 75 -6.10 -2.42 2.59
N ARG A 76 -6.62 -3.53 3.12
CA ARG A 76 -6.62 -3.79 4.57
C ARG A 76 -5.21 -3.85 5.15
N GLN A 77 -4.30 -4.55 4.46
CA GLN A 77 -2.90 -4.65 4.89
C GLN A 77 -2.18 -3.29 4.83
N LEU A 78 -2.49 -2.48 3.80
CA LEU A 78 -1.96 -1.12 3.68
C LEU A 78 -2.44 -0.24 4.84
N LEU A 79 -3.74 -0.26 5.15
CA LEU A 79 -4.31 0.52 6.26
C LEU A 79 -3.66 0.15 7.59
N LYS A 80 -3.58 -1.16 7.89
CA LYS A 80 -2.93 -1.65 9.11
C LYS A 80 -1.46 -1.20 9.18
N GLY A 81 -0.71 -1.38 8.10
CA GLY A 81 0.70 -0.97 8.05
C GLY A 81 0.87 0.55 8.19
N TYR A 82 -0.06 1.32 7.62
CA TYR A 82 -0.09 2.78 7.71
C TYR A 82 -0.30 3.25 9.15
N GLU A 83 -1.30 2.70 9.85
CA GLU A 83 -1.58 3.03 11.25
C GLU A 83 -0.41 2.67 12.17
N GLU A 84 0.17 1.48 11.99
CA GLU A 84 1.35 1.04 12.73
C GLU A 84 2.55 1.98 12.51
N LEU A 85 2.84 2.34 11.26
CA LEU A 85 3.95 3.23 10.94
C LEU A 85 3.70 4.65 11.48
N LYS A 86 2.47 5.15 11.36
CA LYS A 86 2.06 6.46 11.89
C LYS A 86 2.25 6.54 13.40
N ALA A 87 1.84 5.52 14.15
CA ALA A 87 2.04 5.46 15.59
C ALA A 87 3.54 5.51 15.96
N ILE A 88 4.37 4.74 15.26
CA ILE A 88 5.82 4.71 15.48
C ILE A 88 6.48 6.06 15.18
N VAL A 89 6.06 6.73 14.10
CA VAL A 89 6.54 8.06 13.74
C VAL A 89 6.20 9.08 14.83
N GLU A 90 4.98 9.09 15.35
CA GLU A 90 4.61 10.01 16.43
C GLU A 90 5.38 9.73 17.74
N GLU A 91 5.53 8.46 18.11
CA GLU A 91 6.29 8.05 19.30
C GLU A 91 7.77 8.45 19.21
N GLN A 92 8.38 8.26 18.04
CA GLN A 92 9.83 8.44 17.86
C GLN A 92 10.24 9.83 17.39
N LYS A 93 9.29 10.77 17.22
CA LYS A 93 9.54 12.12 16.72
C LYS A 93 10.61 12.88 17.52
N GLY A 94 10.60 12.76 18.84
CA GLY A 94 11.55 13.45 19.71
C GLY A 94 13.00 12.96 19.55
N GLU A 95 13.19 11.67 19.28
CA GLU A 95 14.52 11.05 19.20
C GLU A 95 15.05 10.97 17.77
N LEU A 96 14.17 10.70 16.80
CA LEU A 96 14.54 10.37 15.42
C LEU A 96 14.11 11.42 14.39
N GLY A 97 13.39 12.47 14.79
CA GLY A 97 12.76 13.44 13.88
C GLY A 97 13.68 14.08 12.84
N GLN A 98 14.99 14.16 13.14
CA GLN A 98 16.00 14.75 12.24
C GLN A 98 16.71 13.72 11.34
N THR A 99 16.45 12.43 11.53
CA THR A 99 17.08 11.36 10.76
C THR A 99 16.47 11.23 9.36
N GLY A 100 17.25 10.71 8.41
CA GLY A 100 16.78 10.50 7.04
C GLY A 100 15.67 9.46 6.97
N GLU A 101 15.75 8.42 7.80
CA GLU A 101 14.76 7.36 7.93
C GLU A 101 13.41 7.91 8.37
N TYR A 102 13.41 8.83 9.34
CA TYR A 102 12.18 9.48 9.81
C TYR A 102 11.52 10.31 8.71
N LYS A 103 12.28 11.14 8.02
CA LYS A 103 11.76 11.96 6.92
C LYS A 103 11.22 11.08 5.79
N THR A 104 11.90 9.97 5.49
CA THR A 104 11.43 8.98 4.51
C THR A 104 10.13 8.32 4.97
N ALA A 105 10.01 7.94 6.24
CA ALA A 105 8.80 7.35 6.80
C ALA A 105 7.59 8.30 6.67
N VAL A 106 7.78 9.57 7.01
CA VAL A 106 6.75 10.61 6.87
C VAL A 106 6.32 10.77 5.41
N GLN A 107 7.29 10.89 4.48
CA GLN A 107 6.99 11.00 3.06
C GLN A 107 6.20 9.78 2.54
N ILE A 108 6.57 8.57 2.97
CA ILE A 108 5.87 7.35 2.57
C ILE A 108 4.46 7.30 3.16
N LEU A 109 4.23 7.81 4.37
CA LEU A 109 2.88 7.97 4.90
C LEU A 109 2.06 8.96 4.05
N ASP A 110 2.63 10.11 3.69
CA ASP A 110 1.95 11.10 2.85
C ASP A 110 1.58 10.51 1.47
N ASP A 111 2.51 9.80 0.83
CA ASP A 111 2.26 9.12 -0.45
C ASP A 111 1.18 8.03 -0.30
N ALA A 112 1.22 7.25 0.77
CA ALA A 112 0.27 6.16 1.01
C ALA A 112 -1.15 6.66 1.34
N LYS A 113 -1.28 7.87 1.88
CA LYS A 113 -2.58 8.44 2.27
C LYS A 113 -3.57 8.52 1.11
N ALA A 114 -3.08 8.82 -0.10
CA ALA A 114 -3.90 8.85 -1.32
C ALA A 114 -4.45 7.47 -1.75
N HIS A 115 -3.97 6.39 -1.14
CA HIS A 115 -4.33 5.01 -1.48
C HIS A 115 -5.07 4.30 -0.35
N LEU A 116 -5.38 4.98 0.76
CA LEU A 116 -6.20 4.44 1.84
C LEU A 116 -7.68 4.38 1.42
N PRO A 117 -8.48 3.49 2.05
CA PRO A 117 -9.94 3.58 1.90
C PRO A 117 -10.45 4.93 2.40
N ASP A 118 -11.42 5.51 1.69
CA ASP A 118 -12.19 6.63 2.24
C ASP A 118 -12.91 6.14 3.50
N GLU A 119 -12.83 6.88 4.61
CA GLU A 119 -13.51 6.55 5.88
C GLU A 119 -15.05 6.57 5.77
N SER A 120 -15.60 6.81 4.58
CA SER A 120 -17.02 6.83 4.27
C SER A 120 -17.47 5.59 3.50
N THR A 121 -17.53 4.43 4.15
CA THR A 121 -18.51 3.37 3.82
C THR A 121 -18.85 2.57 5.07
#